data_AF-D7BQS9-F1
#
_entry.id   AF-D7BQS9-F1
#
_cell.length_a   1.000
_cell.length_b   1.000
_cell.length_c   1.000
_cell.angle_alpha   90.00
_cell.angle_beta   90.00
_cell.angle_gamma   90.00
#
_symmetry.space_group_name_H-M   'P 1'
#
loop_
_entity.id
_entity.type
_entity.pdbx_description
1 polymer ?
#
loop_
_entity_poly.entity_id
_entity_poly.type
_entity_poly.pdbx_seq_one_letter_code
_entity_poly.pdbx_strand_id
1 'polypeptide(L)'
;MVALGEGERRQARSPAIRVLGEAKSSDRVRTLADLDRLDRVRGLLVARGVRAAGARLLLFGRSGFDRNVTEAAAGRNDVELVDLARIWQGE
;
A
#
# COMPACT_ATOMS: atom_id res chain seq x y z
N MET A 1 2.31 -5.57 4.72
CA MET A 1 1.62 -4.98 5.88
C MET A 1 0.14 -4.86 5.56
N VAL A 2 -0.75 -5.05 6.54
CA VAL A 2 -2.21 -4.91 6.39
C VAL A 2 -2.75 -4.20 7.63
N ALA A 3 -3.63 -3.21 7.45
CA ALA A 3 -4.35 -2.57 8.55
C ALA A 3 -5.87 -2.71 8.36
N LEU A 4 -6.57 -2.97 9.47
CA LEU A 4 -8.02 -3.16 9.47
C LEU A 4 -8.76 -1.85 9.74
N GLY A 5 -10.07 -1.85 9.54
CA GLY A 5 -10.95 -0.78 10.00
C GLY A 5 -10.89 -0.58 11.51
N GLU A 6 -11.17 0.63 11.95
CA GLU A 6 -11.28 0.92 13.38
C GLU A 6 -12.33 0.01 14.04
N GLY A 7 -12.01 -0.54 15.20
CA GLY A 7 -12.85 -1.51 15.91
C GLY A 7 -12.91 -2.93 15.30
N GLU A 8 -12.38 -3.14 14.09
CA GLU A 8 -12.35 -4.45 13.44
C GLU A 8 -11.28 -5.35 14.08
N ARG A 9 -11.64 -6.61 14.32
CA ARG A 9 -10.71 -7.64 14.80
C ARG A 9 -10.33 -8.59 13.67
N ARG A 10 -9.13 -9.15 13.73
CA ARG A 10 -8.67 -10.15 12.76
C ARG A 10 -9.60 -11.37 12.68
N GLN A 11 -10.25 -11.72 13.79
CA GLN A 11 -11.18 -12.86 13.89
C GLN A 11 -12.61 -12.53 13.44
N ALA A 12 -12.91 -11.28 13.06
CA ALA A 12 -14.21 -10.93 12.53
C ALA A 12 -14.49 -11.74 11.25
N ARG A 13 -15.77 -12.02 10.99
CA ARG A 13 -16.18 -12.84 9.83
C ARG A 13 -15.76 -12.22 8.49
N SER A 14 -15.68 -10.89 8.41
CA SER A 14 -15.23 -10.14 7.22
C SER A 14 -14.70 -8.75 7.62
N PRO A 15 -13.48 -8.65 8.14
CA PRO A 15 -12.93 -7.37 8.57
C PRO A 15 -12.63 -6.47 7.37
N ALA A 16 -12.84 -5.17 7.53
CA ALA A 16 -12.51 -4.19 6.50
C ALA A 16 -11.00 -4.05 6.44
N ILE A 17 -10.40 -4.21 5.27
CA ILE A 17 -9.00 -3.84 5.08
C ILE A 17 -9.00 -2.37 4.64
N ARG A 18 -8.35 -1.51 5.43
CA ARG A 18 -8.20 -0.08 5.14
C ARG A 18 -6.88 0.25 4.47
N VAL A 19 -5.85 -0.58 4.70
CA VAL A 19 -4.51 -0.36 4.18
C VAL A 19 -3.89 -1.68 3.73
N LEU A 20 -3.26 -1.65 2.56
CA LEU A 20 -2.34 -2.67 2.06
C LEU A 20 -0.98 -2.00 1.83
N GLY A 21 0.04 -2.50 2.51
CA GLY A 21 1.38 -1.93 2.44
C GLY A 21 2.44 -2.92 1.95
N GLU A 22 3.34 -2.49 1.08
CA GLU A 22 4.54 -3.25 0.69
C GLU A 22 5.80 -2.49 1.09
N ALA A 23 6.69 -3.15 1.84
CA ALA A 23 7.95 -2.58 2.29
C ALA A 23 9.14 -3.40 1.83
N LYS A 24 10.14 -2.72 1.28
CA LYS A 24 11.33 -3.35 0.71
C LYS A 24 12.59 -2.57 1.09
N SER A 25 13.51 -3.26 1.76
CA SER A 25 14.84 -2.73 2.09
C SER A 25 15.85 -3.24 1.06
N SER A 26 15.99 -2.52 -0.04
CA SER A 26 16.89 -2.86 -1.16
C SER A 26 17.46 -1.58 -1.76
N ASP A 27 18.62 -1.64 -2.40
CA ASP A 27 19.20 -0.47 -3.09
C ASP A 27 18.49 -0.10 -4.39
N ARG A 28 17.51 -0.90 -4.80
CA ARG A 28 16.65 -0.59 -5.95
C ARG A 28 15.55 0.38 -5.54
N VAL A 29 15.38 1.43 -6.34
CA VAL A 29 14.21 2.31 -6.31
C VAL A 29 12.93 1.49 -6.51
N ARG A 30 11.82 2.00 -5.98
CA ARG A 30 10.49 1.44 -6.23
C ARG A 30 9.95 1.95 -7.56
N THR A 31 9.22 1.09 -8.24
CA THR A 31 8.75 1.29 -9.62
C THR A 31 7.25 1.05 -9.72
N LEU A 32 6.67 1.34 -10.89
CA LEU A 32 5.27 1.01 -11.17
C LEU A 32 4.94 -0.47 -10.96
N ALA A 33 5.89 -1.38 -11.22
CA ALA A 33 5.64 -2.81 -11.01
C ALA A 33 5.35 -3.16 -9.54
N ASP A 34 5.88 -2.38 -8.60
CA ASP A 34 5.61 -2.53 -7.17
C ASP A 34 4.18 -2.04 -6.84
N LEU A 35 3.73 -0.95 -7.46
CA LEU A 35 2.37 -0.43 -7.29
C LEU A 35 1.34 -1.36 -7.94
N ASP A 36 1.60 -1.84 -9.16
CA ASP A 36 0.74 -2.81 -9.85
C ASP A 36 0.58 -4.10 -9.04
N ARG A 37 1.62 -4.50 -8.30
CA ARG A 37 1.56 -5.66 -7.42
C ARG A 37 0.57 -5.43 -6.28
N LEU A 38 0.57 -4.25 -5.66
CA LEU A 38 -0.40 -3.89 -4.63
C LEU A 38 -1.83 -3.83 -5.19
N ASP A 39 -2.03 -3.27 -6.37
CA ASP A 39 -3.33 -3.26 -7.06
C ASP A 39 -3.82 -4.69 -7.35
N ARG A 40 -2.96 -5.57 -7.85
CA ARG A 40 -3.29 -6.98 -8.08
C ARG A 40 -3.67 -7.69 -6.79
N VAL A 41 -2.94 -7.46 -5.69
CA VAL A 41 -3.27 -8.04 -4.38
C VAL A 41 -4.64 -7.55 -3.90
N ARG A 42 -4.93 -6.25 -4.02
CA ARG A 42 -6.25 -5.68 -3.69
C ARG A 42 -7.37 -6.33 -4.51
N GLY A 43 -7.19 -6.44 -5.83
CA GLY A 43 -8.16 -7.09 -6.72
C GLY A 43 -8.41 -8.56 -6.35
N LEU A 44 -7.35 -9.31 -6.05
CA LEU A 44 -7.43 -10.71 -5.61
C LEU A 44 -8.12 -10.88 -4.26
N LEU A 45 -8.05 -9.89 -3.36
CA LEU A 45 -8.77 -9.90 -2.08
C LEU A 45 -10.26 -9.62 -2.31
N VAL A 46 -10.58 -8.61 -3.12
CA VAL A 46 -11.96 -8.27 -3.50
C VAL A 46 -12.65 -9.45 -4.19
N ALA A 47 -11.97 -10.12 -5.13
CA ALA A 47 -12.49 -11.29 -5.82
C ALA A 47 -12.81 -12.47 -4.88
N ARG A 48 -12.19 -12.52 -3.70
CA ARG A 48 -12.45 -13.52 -2.64
C ARG A 48 -13.50 -13.07 -1.62
N GLY A 49 -14.17 -11.94 -1.86
CA GLY A 49 -15.19 -11.39 -0.96
C GLY A 49 -14.62 -10.62 0.25
N VAL A 50 -13.31 -10.31 0.26
CA VAL A 50 -12.71 -9.49 1.31
C VAL A 50 -13.04 -8.02 1.05
N ARG A 51 -13.44 -7.30 2.10
CA ARG A 51 -13.74 -5.85 2.04
C ARG A 51 -12.47 -5.01 1.95
N ALA A 52 -11.84 -5.01 0.78
CA ALA A 52 -10.57 -4.33 0.51
C ALA A 52 -10.63 -3.29 -0.62
N ALA A 53 -11.79 -3.10 -1.27
CA ALA A 53 -11.93 -2.20 -2.43
C ALA A 53 -11.52 -0.75 -2.12
N GLY A 54 -11.82 -0.27 -0.91
CA GLY A 54 -11.43 1.07 -0.43
C GLY A 54 -10.10 1.12 0.31
N ALA A 55 -9.25 0.08 0.22
CA ALA A 55 -7.96 0.08 0.89
C ALA A 55 -6.98 1.03 0.21
N ARG A 56 -6.31 1.88 1.00
CA ARG A 56 -5.14 2.65 0.56
C ARG A 56 -3.94 1.74 0.34
N LEU A 57 -3.11 2.08 -0.63
CA LEU A 57 -1.92 1.36 -1.02
C LEU A 57 -0.69 2.14 -0.57
N LEU A 58 0.06 1.57 0.37
CA LEU A 58 1.26 2.19 0.92
C LEU A 58 2.48 1.48 0.34
N LEU A 59 3.36 2.22 -0.32
CA LEU A 59 4.60 1.69 -0.87
C LEU A 59 5.79 2.29 -0.14
N PHE A 60 6.52 1.45 0.60
CA PHE A 60 7.68 1.87 1.36
C PHE A 60 8.97 1.57 0.58
N GLY A 61 9.83 2.59 0.46
CA GLY A 61 11.08 2.50 -0.29
C GLY A 61 12.26 3.10 0.45
N ARG A 62 13.24 2.27 0.84
CA ARG A 62 14.50 2.76 1.45
C ARG A 62 15.29 3.64 0.47
N SER A 63 15.37 3.23 -0.79
CA SER A 63 16.15 3.90 -1.83
C SER A 63 15.33 4.88 -2.68
N GLY A 64 14.12 5.21 -2.25
CA GLY A 64 13.22 6.12 -2.97
C GLY A 64 12.43 5.47 -4.10
N PHE A 65 11.95 6.32 -5.00
CA PHE A 65 10.92 6.04 -5.99
C PHE A 65 11.36 6.55 -7.36
N ASP A 66 11.06 5.81 -8.42
CA ASP A 66 11.24 6.33 -9.78
C ASP A 66 10.19 7.40 -10.12
N ARG A 67 10.44 8.14 -11.21
CA ARG A 67 9.54 9.22 -11.65
C ARG A 67 8.13 8.71 -11.96
N ASN A 68 8.02 7.54 -12.58
CA ASN A 68 6.74 7.03 -13.05
C ASN A 68 5.81 6.67 -11.88
N VAL A 69 6.35 6.08 -10.81
CA VAL A 69 5.55 5.78 -9.61
C VAL A 69 5.19 7.05 -8.83
N THR A 70 6.06 8.06 -8.80
CA THR A 70 5.74 9.36 -8.21
C THR A 70 4.62 10.07 -8.96
N GLU A 71 4.68 10.11 -10.29
CA GLU A 71 3.63 10.69 -11.14
C GLU A 71 2.31 9.93 -10.99
N ALA A 72 2.34 8.59 -10.98
CA ALA A 72 1.16 7.78 -10.77
C ALA A 72 0.53 7.98 -9.38
N ALA A 73 1.35 8.13 -8.33
CA ALA A 73 0.87 8.39 -6.97
C ALA A 73 0.26 9.80 -6.85
N ALA A 74 0.82 10.81 -7.50
CA ALA A 74 0.29 12.18 -7.47
C ALA A 74 -1.14 12.27 -8.04
N GLY A 75 -1.48 11.42 -9.02
CA GLY A 75 -2.83 11.32 -9.59
C GLY A 75 -3.82 10.46 -8.80
N ARG A 76 -3.39 9.85 -7.68
CA ARG A 76 -4.16 8.82 -6.96
C ARG A 76 -4.31 9.15 -5.48
N ASN A 77 -5.55 9.37 -5.04
CA ASN A 77 -5.87 9.59 -3.62
C ASN A 77 -5.81 8.32 -2.75
N ASP A 78 -5.64 7.15 -3.39
CA ASP A 78 -5.55 5.86 -2.73
C ASP A 78 -4.12 5.34 -2.60
N VAL A 79 -3.11 6.10 -3.02
CA VAL A 79 -1.70 5.70 -2.99
C VAL A 79 -0.89 6.64 -2.12
N GLU A 80 0.03 6.06 -1.36
CA GLU A 80 0.94 6.79 -0.51
C GLU A 80 2.35 6.22 -0.63
N LEU A 81 3.30 7.09 -1.01
CA LEU A 81 4.72 6.76 -1.08
C LEU A 81 5.37 7.16 0.23
N VAL A 82 6.07 6.21 0.85
CA VAL A 82 6.72 6.41 2.14
C VAL A 82 8.21 6.10 2.00
N ASP A 83 9.04 7.13 1.94
CA ASP A 83 10.50 6.97 1.88
C ASP A 83 11.12 6.82 3.28
N LEU A 84 12.44 6.61 3.31
CA LEU A 84 13.17 6.47 4.56
C LEU A 84 13.12 7.72 5.45
N ALA A 85 13.13 8.92 4.85
CA ALA A 85 13.08 10.17 5.60
C ALA A 85 11.76 10.27 6.36
N ARG A 86 10.66 9.98 5.67
CA ARG A 86 9.31 9.96 6.23
C ARG A 86 9.13 8.92 7.33
N ILE A 87 9.69 7.71 7.16
CA ILE A 87 9.72 6.68 8.21
C ILE A 87 10.44 7.19 9.46
N TRP A 88 11.56 7.89 9.29
CA TRP A 88 12.37 8.36 10.41
C TRP A 88 11.78 9.60 11.11
N GLN A 89 11.03 10.42 10.37
CA GLN A 89 10.39 11.63 10.89
C GLN A 89 9.00 11.37 11.48
N GLY A 90 8.35 10.26 11.12
CA GLY A 90 7.03 9.89 11.63
C GLY A 90 5.86 10.67 11.01
N GLU A 91 6.06 11.25 9.82
CA GLU A 91 5.03 11.95 9.04
C GLU A 91 4.25 11.03 8.08
#